data_AF-A0A6J8ENV7-F1
#
_entry.id   AF-A0A6J8ENV7-F1
#
_cell.length_a   1.000
_cell.length_b   1.000
_cell.length_c   1.000
_cell.angle_alpha   90.00
_cell.angle_beta   90.00
_cell.angle_gamma   90.00
#
_symmetry.space_group_name_H-M   'P 1'
#
loop_
_entity.id
_entity.type
_entity.pdbx_description
1 polymer ?
#
loop_
_entity_poly.entity_id
_entity_poly.type
_entity_poly.pdbx_seq_one_letter_code
_entity_poly.pdbx_strand_id
1 'polypeptide(L)'
;MLNYRQYGITDMQKYITCFLIKATDLSAKQLYVRRRMNLKNFAPQKVSMHKQKKEMKDNQTVISCLRKKIAFSKHTQEPVTNLDQFISLPRAISDASGLPVKVTKSNALKVLKSTYKDAFLTSLPVTDDAVQSTVILEGMFLINTIPLSSHRTFIDYAEFLFTRWIVKSHIQFKAQVIHVVFDHPNRNGESPKDIERSRRTHEFNQENITYNTLSSDLLLPNNWRNFLNVRDHKETGGYKDLYVDKALGAGDGDISEFSDVNSNHEEGDTRVWLHAIHSKSQRIIIYSPDTDTFFVGLPFIDCLGDKTIYQQLKDSTFDHHFVDMHRFSLQMSNDMCLKELGNSENCIQMVYIASG
;
A
#
# COMPACT_ATOMS: atom_id res chain seq x y z
N MET A 1 3.69 55.77 -2.02
CA MET A 1 2.99 55.20 -0.85
C MET A 1 1.56 54.91 -1.25
N LEU A 2 1.12 53.66 -1.16
CA LEU A 2 -0.23 53.26 -1.59
C LEU A 2 -1.24 53.55 -0.48
N ASN A 3 -2.30 54.29 -0.80
CA ASN A 3 -3.37 54.62 0.14
C ASN A 3 -4.27 53.38 0.35
N TYR A 4 -4.07 52.68 1.46
CA TYR A 4 -4.82 51.46 1.80
C TYR A 4 -6.34 51.65 1.84
N ARG A 5 -6.83 52.89 2.06
CA ARG A 5 -8.26 53.19 1.94
C ARG A 5 -8.78 53.05 0.51
N GLN A 6 -7.96 53.36 -0.50
CA GLN A 6 -8.37 53.28 -1.90
C GLN A 6 -8.69 51.83 -2.29
N TYR A 7 -7.85 50.86 -1.88
CA TYR A 7 -8.08 49.44 -2.14
C TYR A 7 -9.37 48.93 -1.49
N GLY A 8 -9.61 49.30 -0.23
CA GLY A 8 -10.84 48.93 0.46
C GLY A 8 -12.10 49.49 -0.22
N ILE A 9 -12.02 50.73 -0.70
CA ILE A 9 -13.12 51.37 -1.43
C ILE A 9 -13.33 50.70 -2.79
N THR A 10 -12.27 50.40 -3.54
CA THR A 10 -12.35 49.74 -4.85
C THR A 10 -12.90 48.31 -4.73
N ASP A 11 -12.50 47.55 -3.71
CA ASP A 11 -13.00 46.19 -3.49
C ASP A 11 -14.45 46.17 -3.00
N MET A 12 -14.84 47.14 -2.16
CA MET A 12 -16.23 47.31 -1.73
C MET A 12 -17.14 47.70 -2.91
N GLN A 13 -16.69 48.64 -3.76
CA GLN A 13 -17.42 49.02 -4.97
C GLN A 13 -17.60 47.82 -5.91
N LYS A 14 -16.55 47.04 -6.17
CA LYS A 14 -16.63 45.83 -6.99
C LYS A 14 -17.58 44.78 -6.40
N TYR A 15 -17.56 44.59 -5.08
CA TYR A 15 -18.48 43.68 -4.41
C TYR A 15 -19.94 44.12 -4.57
N ILE A 16 -20.23 45.41 -4.38
CA ILE A 16 -21.57 45.98 -4.57
C ILE A 16 -22.03 45.81 -6.03
N THR A 17 -21.16 46.11 -7.00
CA THR A 17 -21.47 45.96 -8.43
C THR A 17 -21.74 44.50 -8.84
N CYS A 18 -20.95 43.54 -8.33
CA CYS A 18 -21.11 42.13 -8.69
C CYS A 18 -22.26 41.42 -7.94
N PHE A 19 -22.47 41.72 -6.66
CA PHE A 19 -23.37 40.92 -5.82
C PHE A 19 -24.70 41.60 -5.48
N LEU A 20 -24.71 42.92 -5.30
CA LEU A 20 -25.93 43.64 -4.90
C LEU A 20 -26.71 44.14 -6.10
N ILE A 21 -26.02 44.65 -7.11
CA ILE A 21 -26.67 45.25 -8.29
C ILE A 21 -27.17 44.19 -9.29
N LYS A 22 -26.79 42.90 -9.13
CA LYS A 22 -27.13 41.80 -10.05
C LYS A 22 -27.02 42.26 -11.51
N ALA A 23 -25.86 42.77 -11.92
CA ALA A 23 -25.59 43.02 -13.33
C ALA A 23 -25.72 41.67 -14.07
N THR A 24 -26.79 41.54 -14.85
CA THR A 24 -27.32 40.28 -15.37
C THR A 24 -26.52 39.65 -16.51
N ASP A 25 -25.38 40.22 -16.93
CA ASP A 25 -24.78 39.85 -18.22
C ASP A 25 -23.28 39.52 -18.19
N LEU A 26 -22.76 38.91 -17.12
CA LEU A 26 -21.39 38.39 -17.15
C LEU A 26 -21.36 36.87 -17.05
N SER A 27 -21.08 36.27 -18.21
CA SER A 27 -20.91 34.84 -18.46
C SER A 27 -20.12 34.12 -17.35
N ALA A 28 -20.63 32.94 -16.97
CA ALA A 28 -20.32 32.17 -15.78
C ALA A 28 -18.90 31.54 -15.71
N LYS A 29 -17.82 32.23 -16.10
CA LYS A 29 -16.47 31.63 -16.11
C LYS A 29 -15.42 32.24 -15.18
N GLN A 30 -15.73 33.26 -14.39
CA GLN A 30 -14.82 33.74 -13.35
C GLN A 30 -15.56 34.09 -12.07
N LEU A 31 -16.02 33.07 -11.34
CA LEU A 31 -16.33 33.23 -9.93
C LEU A 31 -15.01 33.52 -9.19
N TYR A 32 -14.85 34.76 -8.73
CA TYR A 32 -13.71 35.19 -7.93
C TYR A 32 -13.66 34.35 -6.63
N VAL A 33 -12.80 33.34 -6.62
CA VAL A 33 -12.50 32.59 -5.40
C VAL A 33 -11.73 33.51 -4.47
N ARG A 34 -12.38 33.95 -3.40
CA ARG A 34 -11.80 34.79 -2.35
C ARG A 34 -10.64 34.03 -1.71
N ARG A 35 -9.41 34.24 -2.21
CA ARG A 35 -8.21 33.67 -1.58
C ARG A 35 -8.10 34.29 -0.19
N ARG A 36 -8.27 33.47 0.85
CA ARG A 36 -7.94 33.85 2.22
C ARG A 36 -6.46 34.23 2.24
N MET A 37 -6.17 35.53 2.19
CA MET A 37 -4.85 36.04 2.47
C MET A 37 -4.65 35.92 3.97
N ASN A 38 -4.01 34.83 4.39
CA ASN A 38 -3.51 34.72 5.76
C ASN A 38 -2.48 35.83 5.94
N LEU A 39 -2.87 36.88 6.69
CA LEU A 39 -1.94 37.90 7.16
C LEU A 39 -0.81 37.18 7.89
N LYS A 40 0.40 37.25 7.32
CA LYS A 40 1.60 36.74 7.98
C LYS A 40 1.99 37.74 9.04
N ASN A 41 1.60 37.47 10.28
CA ASN A 41 2.07 38.21 11.43
C ASN A 41 3.59 37.98 11.54
N PHE A 42 4.40 39.01 11.79
CA PHE A 42 5.85 38.88 12.05
C PHE A 42 6.19 38.12 13.35
N ALA A 43 5.22 37.42 13.95
CA ALA A 43 5.47 36.53 15.07
C ALA A 43 6.26 35.31 14.57
N PRO A 44 7.28 34.83 15.32
CA PRO A 44 7.95 33.58 14.98
C PRO A 44 6.91 32.48 14.84
N GLN A 45 7.01 31.66 13.77
CA GLN A 45 6.06 30.59 13.52
C GLN A 45 5.91 29.74 14.77
N LYS A 46 4.69 29.64 15.28
CA LYS A 46 4.37 28.81 16.44
C LYS A 46 4.63 27.36 16.04
N VAL A 47 5.83 26.85 16.37
CA VAL A 47 6.19 25.46 16.17
C VAL A 47 5.19 24.66 17.01
N SER A 48 4.40 23.78 16.36
CA SER A 48 3.42 22.99 17.11
C SER A 48 4.16 22.15 18.16
N MET A 49 3.60 22.03 19.37
CA MET A 49 4.20 21.20 20.43
C MET A 49 4.51 19.77 19.96
N HIS A 50 3.83 19.30 18.92
CA HIS A 50 4.06 17.99 18.32
C HIS A 50 5.41 17.91 17.58
N LYS A 51 5.81 18.99 16.88
CA LYS A 51 7.12 19.08 16.22
C LYS A 51 8.25 19.23 17.24
N GLN A 52 8.03 20.00 18.33
CA GLN A 52 8.96 20.06 19.46
C GLN A 52 9.15 18.70 20.13
N LYS A 53 8.09 17.91 20.33
CA LYS A 53 8.21 16.55 20.87
C LYS A 53 9.02 15.62 19.98
N LYS A 54 8.91 15.73 18.65
CA LYS A 54 9.71 14.93 17.72
C LYS A 54 11.18 15.33 17.76
N GLU A 55 11.48 16.62 17.65
CA GLU A 55 12.84 17.15 17.72
C GLU A 55 13.52 16.81 19.07
N MET A 56 12.78 16.87 20.18
CA MET A 56 13.28 16.43 21.48
C MET A 56 13.58 14.92 21.52
N LYS A 57 12.74 14.08 20.90
CA LYS A 57 13.00 12.63 20.79
C LYS A 57 14.22 12.32 19.92
N ASP A 58 14.37 13.06 18.82
CA ASP A 58 15.52 12.92 17.92
C ASP A 58 16.81 13.36 18.65
N ASN A 59 16.77 14.48 19.39
CA ASN A 59 17.89 14.94 20.22
C ASN A 59 18.23 13.96 21.35
N GLN A 60 17.23 13.39 22.02
CA GLN A 60 17.45 12.33 23.02
C GLN A 60 18.13 11.10 22.42
N THR A 61 17.76 10.74 21.19
CA THR A 61 18.38 9.63 20.45
C THR A 61 19.83 9.94 20.11
N VAL A 62 20.12 11.14 19.58
CA VAL A 62 21.50 11.58 19.28
C VAL A 62 22.36 11.58 20.55
N ILE A 63 21.86 12.14 21.64
CA ILE A 63 22.58 12.18 22.93
C ILE A 63 22.85 10.76 23.45
N SER A 64 21.87 9.86 23.36
CA SER A 64 22.03 8.45 23.73
C SER A 64 23.14 7.78 22.91
N CYS A 65 23.21 8.07 21.61
CA CYS A 65 24.23 7.52 20.72
C CYS A 65 25.63 8.06 21.04
N LEU A 66 25.77 9.36 21.30
CA LEU A 66 27.04 9.97 21.71
C LEU A 66 27.55 9.39 23.04
N ARG A 67 26.64 9.20 24.02
CA ARG A 67 26.99 8.58 25.31
C ARG A 67 27.53 7.17 25.13
N LYS A 68 26.89 6.36 24.29
CA LYS A 68 27.36 5.01 23.94
C LYS A 68 28.72 5.03 23.25
N LYS A 69 28.95 5.97 22.31
CA LYS A 69 30.24 6.16 21.63
C LYS A 69 31.38 6.45 22.61
N ILE A 70 31.13 7.35 23.57
CA ILE A 70 32.10 7.72 24.61
C ILE A 70 32.36 6.54 25.55
N ALA A 71 31.31 5.81 25.96
CA ALA A 71 31.46 4.65 26.83
C ALA A 71 32.28 3.53 26.17
N PHE A 72 32.04 3.25 24.89
CA PHE A 72 32.78 2.25 24.13
C PHE A 72 34.24 2.66 23.92
N SER A 73 34.51 3.91 23.53
CA SER A 73 35.87 4.47 23.42
C SER A 73 36.67 4.30 24.71
N LYS A 74 36.04 4.54 25.86
CA LYS A 74 36.67 4.31 27.16
C LYS A 74 36.97 2.84 27.43
N HIS A 75 36.10 1.95 26.98
CA HIS A 75 36.26 0.50 27.16
C HIS A 75 37.36 -0.07 26.26
N THR A 76 37.44 0.34 24.99
CA THR A 76 38.40 -0.20 24.02
C THR A 76 39.72 0.58 23.94
N GLN A 77 39.80 1.72 24.64
CA GLN A 77 40.90 2.70 24.55
C GLN A 77 41.13 3.28 23.14
N GLU A 78 40.17 3.11 22.24
CA GLU A 78 40.24 3.71 20.91
C GLU A 78 39.71 5.15 20.92
N PRO A 79 40.36 6.10 20.21
CA PRO A 79 39.88 7.48 20.12
C PRO A 79 38.48 7.57 19.51
N VAL A 80 37.61 8.38 20.11
CA VAL A 80 36.23 8.63 19.61
C VAL A 80 36.20 9.05 18.14
N THR A 81 37.24 9.71 17.64
CA THR A 81 37.38 10.16 16.24
C THR A 81 37.59 9.02 15.26
N ASN A 82 38.11 7.88 15.71
CA ASN A 82 38.42 6.71 14.87
C ASN A 82 37.31 5.66 14.91
N LEU A 83 36.32 5.87 15.77
CA LEU A 83 35.11 5.06 15.84
C LEU A 83 34.11 5.57 14.80
N ASP A 84 34.28 5.15 13.55
CA ASP A 84 33.25 5.29 12.51
C ASP A 84 32.06 4.36 12.79
N GLN A 85 30.96 4.63 12.09
CA GLN A 85 29.62 4.10 12.32
C GLN A 85 29.60 2.62 12.76
N PHE A 86 29.18 2.39 14.01
CA PHE A 86 29.22 1.13 14.78
C PHE A 86 28.40 -0.05 14.26
N ILE A 87 28.15 -0.14 12.97
CA ILE A 87 27.29 -1.18 12.47
C ILE A 87 27.78 -1.60 11.09
N SER A 88 27.99 -2.90 10.90
CA SER A 88 28.22 -3.52 9.59
C SER A 88 27.08 -3.26 8.59
N LEU A 89 25.96 -2.72 9.08
CA LEU A 89 24.73 -2.42 8.35
C LEU A 89 24.30 -0.97 8.61
N PRO A 90 23.93 -0.17 7.60
CA PRO A 90 23.53 1.23 7.79
C PRO A 90 22.48 1.43 8.91
N ARG A 91 22.63 2.47 9.74
CA ARG A 91 21.67 2.83 10.82
C ARG A 91 20.23 3.04 10.36
N ALA A 92 20.01 3.19 9.05
CA ALA A 92 18.69 3.21 8.46
C ALA A 92 17.90 1.90 8.71
N ILE A 93 18.60 0.79 8.97
CA ILE A 93 18.02 -0.55 9.08
C ILE A 93 18.47 -1.33 10.33
N SER A 94 19.28 -0.75 11.22
CA SER A 94 19.91 -1.46 12.37
C SER A 94 19.93 -0.65 13.66
N ASP A 95 19.90 -1.35 14.80
CA ASP A 95 19.71 -0.81 16.13
C ASP A 95 21.06 -0.49 16.80
N ALA A 96 21.03 -0.03 18.06
CA ALA A 96 22.26 0.35 18.76
C ALA A 96 23.18 -0.83 19.11
N SER A 97 22.74 -2.07 18.90
CA SER A 97 23.52 -3.31 19.06
C SER A 97 23.97 -3.91 17.71
N GLY A 98 23.60 -3.28 16.60
CA GLY A 98 23.90 -3.73 15.25
C GLY A 98 22.98 -4.84 14.73
N LEU A 99 21.93 -5.17 15.48
CA LEU A 99 20.86 -6.04 15.01
C LEU A 99 19.89 -5.24 14.14
N PRO A 100 19.25 -5.83 13.13
CA PRO A 100 18.24 -5.13 12.35
C PRO A 100 17.15 -4.55 13.27
N VAL A 101 16.86 -3.24 13.19
CA VAL A 101 15.65 -2.72 13.85
C VAL A 101 14.49 -3.25 13.06
N LYS A 102 13.58 -3.97 13.72
CA LYS A 102 12.25 -4.21 13.19
C LYS A 102 11.56 -2.86 12.98
N VAL A 103 11.56 -2.39 11.74
CA VAL A 103 10.86 -1.16 11.35
C VAL A 103 9.48 -1.57 10.86
N THR A 104 8.44 -0.84 11.26
CA THR A 104 7.10 -1.10 10.71
C THR A 104 7.16 -0.98 9.18
N LYS A 105 6.62 -1.94 8.43
CA LYS A 105 6.62 -1.98 6.96
C LYS A 105 6.26 -0.65 6.30
N SER A 106 5.28 0.07 6.87
CA SER A 106 4.87 1.40 6.41
C SER A 106 5.97 2.48 6.51
N ASN A 107 6.87 2.38 7.48
CA ASN A 107 8.01 3.29 7.62
C ASN A 107 9.15 2.87 6.70
N ALA A 108 9.42 1.57 6.57
CA ALA A 108 10.37 1.06 5.58
C ALA A 108 10.00 1.51 4.16
N LEU A 109 8.73 1.35 3.78
CA LEU A 109 8.22 1.79 2.47
C LEU A 109 8.38 3.31 2.26
N LYS A 110 8.20 4.14 3.30
CA LYS A 110 8.44 5.59 3.19
C LYS A 110 9.90 5.92 2.92
N VAL A 111 10.82 5.22 3.57
CA VAL A 111 12.26 5.38 3.33
C VAL A 111 12.57 4.98 1.89
N LEU A 112 12.16 3.79 1.47
CA LEU A 112 12.35 3.29 0.11
C LEU A 112 11.78 4.25 -0.95
N LYS A 113 10.57 4.77 -0.74
CA LYS A 113 9.93 5.76 -1.63
C LYS A 113 10.71 7.07 -1.70
N SER A 114 11.32 7.50 -0.60
CA SER A 114 12.14 8.71 -0.58
C SER A 114 13.51 8.53 -1.23
N THR A 115 14.08 7.32 -1.15
CA THR A 115 15.40 6.99 -1.70
C THR A 115 15.31 6.70 -3.20
N TYR A 116 14.36 5.85 -3.61
CA TYR A 116 14.24 5.31 -4.96
C TYR A 116 13.09 5.95 -5.74
N LYS A 117 12.98 7.29 -5.68
CA LYS A 117 11.81 8.05 -6.15
C LYS A 117 11.38 7.70 -7.57
N ASP A 118 12.33 7.44 -8.46
CA ASP A 118 12.00 7.23 -9.87
C ASP A 118 11.36 5.86 -10.16
N ALA A 119 11.47 4.91 -9.24
CA ALA A 119 10.73 3.66 -9.31
C ALA A 119 9.25 3.82 -8.93
N PHE A 120 8.88 4.91 -8.24
CA PHE A 120 7.50 5.15 -7.81
C PHE A 120 6.78 6.09 -8.78
N LEU A 121 5.67 5.62 -9.32
CA LEU A 121 4.92 6.26 -10.39
C LEU A 121 3.56 6.72 -9.88
N THR A 122 3.08 7.87 -10.36
CA THR A 122 1.72 8.37 -10.13
C THR A 122 0.73 7.93 -11.22
N SER A 123 1.24 7.42 -12.34
CA SER A 123 0.47 6.81 -13.40
C SER A 123 1.34 5.76 -14.10
N LEU A 124 0.69 4.72 -14.62
CA LEU A 124 1.40 3.72 -15.40
C LEU A 124 1.71 4.24 -16.81
N PRO A 125 2.85 3.84 -17.41
CA PRO A 125 3.14 4.17 -18.79
C PRO A 125 2.05 3.65 -19.73
N VAL A 126 1.69 4.42 -20.75
CA VAL A 126 0.82 3.92 -21.83
C VAL A 126 1.59 2.87 -22.61
N THR A 127 0.98 1.71 -22.85
CA THR A 127 1.56 0.69 -23.73
C THR A 127 0.80 0.63 -25.04
N ASP A 128 1.50 0.12 -26.05
CA ASP A 128 0.90 -0.31 -27.30
C ASP A 128 -0.20 -1.35 -27.05
N ASP A 129 -1.22 -1.35 -27.90
CA ASP A 129 -2.33 -2.30 -27.91
C ASP A 129 -1.85 -3.74 -28.15
N ALA A 130 -0.69 -3.91 -28.78
CA ALA A 130 -0.07 -5.21 -29.00
C ALA A 130 0.46 -5.86 -27.71
N VAL A 131 0.71 -5.10 -26.63
CA VAL A 131 1.28 -5.64 -25.40
C VAL A 131 0.18 -6.28 -24.56
N GLN A 132 0.26 -7.60 -24.41
CA GLN A 132 -0.65 -8.32 -23.52
C GLN A 132 -0.39 -7.95 -22.05
N SER A 133 -1.45 -7.58 -21.34
CA SER A 133 -1.43 -7.26 -19.93
C SER A 133 -2.31 -8.17 -19.10
N THR A 134 -1.77 -8.61 -17.97
CA THR A 134 -2.51 -9.31 -16.91
C THR A 134 -2.64 -8.39 -15.71
N VAL A 135 -3.84 -8.31 -15.15
CA VAL A 135 -4.07 -7.66 -13.85
C VAL A 135 -4.29 -8.72 -12.78
N ILE A 136 -3.59 -8.61 -11.65
CA ILE A 136 -3.72 -9.52 -10.51
C ILE A 136 -4.27 -8.73 -9.33
N LEU A 137 -5.46 -9.09 -8.87
CA LEU A 137 -6.15 -8.46 -7.75
C LEU A 137 -6.04 -9.33 -6.50
N GLU A 138 -5.67 -8.72 -5.37
CA GLU A 138 -5.73 -9.39 -4.07
C GLU A 138 -7.19 -9.42 -3.56
N GLY A 139 -7.75 -10.61 -3.45
CA GLY A 139 -9.13 -10.85 -3.05
C GLY A 139 -9.46 -10.35 -1.65
N MET A 140 -8.52 -10.48 -0.69
CA MET A 140 -8.70 -9.93 0.65
C MET A 140 -8.86 -8.40 0.62
N PHE A 141 -8.11 -7.69 -0.22
CA PHE A 141 -8.31 -6.27 -0.42
C PHE A 141 -9.69 -5.94 -1.02
N LEU A 142 -10.13 -6.70 -2.03
CA LEU A 142 -11.44 -6.51 -2.67
C LEU A 142 -12.58 -6.60 -1.65
N ILE A 143 -12.65 -7.68 -0.86
CA ILE A 143 -13.74 -7.90 0.09
C ILE A 143 -13.72 -6.92 1.28
N ASN A 144 -12.54 -6.35 1.60
CA ASN A 144 -12.45 -5.30 2.62
C ASN A 144 -12.97 -3.93 2.13
N THR A 145 -13.37 -3.80 0.86
CA THR A 145 -14.06 -2.61 0.36
C THR A 145 -15.43 -2.48 1.03
N ILE A 146 -15.68 -1.39 1.73
CA ILE A 146 -16.94 -1.18 2.46
C ILE A 146 -18.10 -1.07 1.45
N PRO A 147 -19.19 -1.86 1.61
CA PRO A 147 -20.40 -1.70 0.80
C PRO A 147 -21.02 -0.31 0.96
N LEU A 148 -21.58 0.23 -0.12
CA LEU A 148 -22.36 1.46 -0.08
C LEU A 148 -23.76 1.17 0.48
N SER A 149 -24.42 2.19 1.03
CA SER A 149 -25.79 2.08 1.57
C SER A 149 -26.83 1.68 0.52
N SER A 150 -26.53 1.83 -0.77
CA SER A 150 -27.36 1.38 -1.88
C SER A 150 -27.28 -0.13 -2.12
N HIS A 151 -26.21 -0.80 -1.69
CA HIS A 151 -26.07 -2.26 -1.84
C HIS A 151 -26.86 -2.92 -0.72
N ARG A 152 -27.93 -3.65 -1.06
CA ARG A 152 -28.81 -4.27 -0.07
C ARG A 152 -28.46 -5.73 0.15
N THR A 153 -28.09 -6.44 -0.91
CA THR A 153 -27.83 -7.88 -0.92
C THR A 153 -26.36 -8.21 -1.24
N PHE A 154 -25.96 -9.46 -1.01
CA PHE A 154 -24.63 -9.93 -1.42
C PHE A 154 -24.43 -9.87 -2.94
N ILE A 155 -25.47 -10.10 -3.75
CA ILE A 155 -25.38 -9.96 -5.20
C ILE A 155 -25.15 -8.52 -5.63
N ASP A 156 -25.85 -7.54 -5.03
CA ASP A 156 -25.62 -6.11 -5.30
C ASP A 156 -24.16 -5.73 -5.01
N TYR A 157 -23.61 -6.27 -3.91
CA TYR A 157 -22.23 -6.01 -3.52
C TYR A 157 -21.22 -6.71 -4.44
N ALA A 158 -21.48 -7.95 -4.86
CA ALA A 158 -20.64 -8.67 -5.81
C ALA A 158 -20.59 -7.94 -7.17
N GLU A 159 -21.72 -7.48 -7.69
CA GLU A 159 -21.79 -6.67 -8.91
C GLU A 159 -21.02 -5.35 -8.78
N PHE A 160 -21.11 -4.71 -7.62
CA PHE A 160 -20.32 -3.53 -7.31
C PHE A 160 -18.81 -3.83 -7.33
N LEU A 161 -18.36 -4.89 -6.68
CA LEU A 161 -16.95 -5.28 -6.68
C LEU A 161 -16.47 -5.64 -8.10
N PHE A 162 -17.27 -6.39 -8.85
CA PHE A 162 -16.98 -6.75 -10.24
C PHE A 162 -16.82 -5.51 -11.11
N THR A 163 -17.79 -4.59 -11.07
CA THR A 163 -17.74 -3.36 -11.87
C THR A 163 -16.56 -2.48 -11.45
N ARG A 164 -16.36 -2.31 -10.13
CA ARG A 164 -15.33 -1.42 -9.59
C ARG A 164 -13.91 -1.91 -9.86
N TRP A 165 -13.68 -3.21 -9.77
CA TRP A 165 -12.33 -3.77 -9.78
C TRP A 165 -12.02 -4.56 -11.04
N ILE A 166 -12.96 -5.38 -11.54
CA ILE A 166 -12.74 -6.21 -12.74
C ILE A 166 -12.94 -5.38 -14.00
N VAL A 167 -14.14 -4.84 -14.22
CA VAL A 167 -14.47 -4.06 -15.43
C VAL A 167 -13.57 -2.84 -15.54
N LYS A 168 -13.36 -2.11 -14.44
CA LYS A 168 -12.45 -0.97 -14.43
C LYS A 168 -11.02 -1.37 -14.81
N SER A 169 -10.49 -2.47 -14.28
CA SER A 169 -9.13 -2.91 -14.61
C SER A 169 -9.00 -3.35 -16.07
N HIS A 170 -10.01 -4.05 -16.59
CA HIS A 170 -10.08 -4.41 -17.99
C HIS A 170 -9.99 -3.17 -18.89
N ILE A 171 -10.81 -2.15 -18.63
CA ILE A 171 -10.82 -0.92 -19.43
C ILE A 171 -9.56 -0.09 -19.22
N GLN A 172 -9.17 0.16 -17.97
CA GLN A 172 -8.09 1.07 -17.62
C GLN A 172 -6.72 0.56 -18.07
N PHE A 173 -6.49 -0.76 -17.97
CA PHE A 173 -5.20 -1.37 -18.27
C PHE A 173 -5.18 -2.16 -19.58
N LYS A 174 -6.32 -2.26 -20.28
CA LYS A 174 -6.48 -3.14 -21.45
C LYS A 174 -6.10 -4.58 -21.09
N ALA A 175 -6.51 -5.02 -19.90
CA ALA A 175 -6.17 -6.33 -19.37
C ALA A 175 -6.91 -7.41 -20.16
N GLN A 176 -6.18 -8.33 -20.81
CA GLN A 176 -6.81 -9.50 -21.43
C GLN A 176 -7.13 -10.58 -20.39
N VAL A 177 -6.35 -10.61 -19.32
CA VAL A 177 -6.51 -11.61 -18.25
C VAL A 177 -6.55 -10.89 -16.90
N ILE A 178 -7.52 -11.26 -16.06
CA ILE A 178 -7.64 -10.73 -14.70
C ILE A 178 -7.64 -11.91 -13.74
N HIS A 179 -6.65 -11.97 -12.87
CA HIS A 179 -6.58 -12.94 -11.78
C HIS A 179 -7.13 -12.30 -10.50
N VAL A 180 -7.96 -13.05 -9.75
CA VAL A 180 -8.39 -12.65 -8.41
C VAL A 180 -7.90 -13.71 -7.42
N VAL A 181 -7.07 -13.31 -6.47
CA VAL A 181 -6.31 -14.22 -5.62
C VAL A 181 -6.73 -14.07 -4.16
N PHE A 182 -7.31 -15.11 -3.58
CA PHE A 182 -7.74 -15.13 -2.18
C PHE A 182 -6.76 -15.88 -1.28
N ASP A 183 -6.81 -15.61 0.02
CA ASP A 183 -6.20 -16.46 1.04
C ASP A 183 -6.84 -17.87 1.01
N HIS A 184 -6.07 -18.88 1.40
CA HIS A 184 -6.53 -20.25 1.56
C HIS A 184 -6.08 -20.81 2.92
N PRO A 185 -6.78 -20.44 4.01
CA PRO A 185 -6.40 -20.86 5.35
C PRO A 185 -6.49 -22.39 5.55
N ASN A 186 -5.76 -22.90 6.54
CA ASN A 186 -5.79 -24.30 7.02
C ASN A 186 -5.28 -25.33 5.99
N ARG A 187 -4.63 -24.87 4.93
CA ARG A 187 -4.15 -25.75 3.84
C ARG A 187 -3.01 -26.65 4.28
N ASN A 188 -2.09 -26.11 5.09
CA ASN A 188 -0.89 -26.82 5.52
C ASN A 188 -1.05 -27.50 6.89
N GLY A 189 -2.30 -27.69 7.36
CA GLY A 189 -2.57 -28.22 8.69
C GLY A 189 -2.21 -27.22 9.78
N GLU A 190 -1.31 -27.59 10.70
CA GLU A 190 -0.81 -26.68 11.75
C GLU A 190 0.39 -25.88 11.24
N SER A 191 0.15 -24.66 10.73
CA SER A 191 1.22 -23.72 10.39
C SER A 191 1.46 -22.71 11.53
N PRO A 192 2.63 -22.04 11.57
CA PRO A 192 2.84 -20.88 12.45
C PRO A 192 1.77 -19.79 12.26
N LYS A 193 1.20 -19.70 11.05
CA LYS A 193 0.09 -18.79 10.76
C LYS A 193 -1.18 -19.22 11.46
N ASP A 194 -1.47 -20.52 11.53
CA ASP A 194 -2.64 -21.03 12.26
C ASP A 194 -2.54 -20.78 13.76
N ILE A 195 -1.33 -20.88 14.33
CA ILE A 195 -1.05 -20.48 15.72
C ILE A 195 -1.34 -18.99 15.93
N GLU A 196 -0.77 -18.12 15.07
CA GLU A 196 -0.98 -16.67 15.17
C GLU A 196 -2.44 -16.29 14.95
N ARG A 197 -3.14 -16.96 14.03
CA ARG A 197 -4.57 -16.73 13.82
C ARG A 197 -5.41 -17.20 15.00
N SER A 198 -5.07 -18.34 15.61
CA SER A 198 -5.74 -18.84 16.82
C SER A 198 -5.57 -17.86 17.98
N ARG A 199 -4.36 -17.29 18.13
CA ARG A 199 -4.09 -16.23 19.11
C ARG A 199 -4.99 -15.00 18.90
N ARG A 200 -5.15 -14.54 17.65
CA ARG A 200 -6.03 -13.41 17.30
C ARG A 200 -7.50 -13.71 17.53
N THR A 201 -7.94 -14.94 17.28
CA THR A 201 -9.32 -15.36 17.53
C THR A 201 -9.62 -15.40 19.02
N HIS A 202 -8.69 -15.87 19.87
CA HIS A 202 -8.87 -15.88 21.32
C HIS A 202 -9.01 -14.49 21.95
N GLU A 203 -8.44 -13.44 21.34
CA GLU A 203 -8.60 -12.06 21.80
C GLU A 203 -9.98 -11.47 21.47
N PHE A 204 -10.72 -12.05 20.52
CA PHE A 204 -12.09 -11.65 20.19
C PHE A 204 -13.08 -12.58 20.89
N ASN A 205 -13.83 -12.06 21.87
CA ASN A 205 -15.05 -12.72 22.37
C ASN A 205 -16.06 -12.83 21.22
N GLN A 206 -15.95 -13.88 20.41
CA GLN A 206 -16.94 -14.26 19.42
C GLN A 206 -18.16 -14.83 20.17
N GLU A 207 -19.03 -13.95 20.65
CA GLU A 207 -20.38 -14.37 21.04
C GLU A 207 -21.10 -14.92 19.81
N ASN A 208 -21.07 -16.24 19.60
CA ASN A 208 -22.00 -17.06 18.80
C ASN A 208 -22.70 -16.38 17.60
N ILE A 209 -21.99 -15.62 16.76
CA ILE A 209 -22.58 -15.10 15.53
C ILE A 209 -22.39 -16.14 14.43
N THR A 210 -23.20 -17.20 14.48
CA THR A 210 -23.38 -18.10 13.35
C THR A 210 -24.23 -17.39 12.30
N TYR A 211 -23.59 -16.88 11.26
CA TYR A 211 -24.33 -16.54 10.05
C TYR A 211 -24.61 -17.85 9.30
N ASN A 212 -25.87 -18.03 8.89
CA ASN A 212 -26.29 -19.14 8.05
C ASN A 212 -25.51 -19.15 6.73
N THR A 213 -25.56 -20.27 5.99
CA THR A 213 -25.07 -20.39 4.61
C THR A 213 -25.36 -19.13 3.82
N LEU A 214 -24.30 -18.45 3.36
CA LEU A 214 -24.42 -17.22 2.59
C LEU A 214 -25.09 -17.52 1.25
N SER A 215 -26.12 -16.75 0.91
CA SER A 215 -26.75 -16.77 -0.42
C SER A 215 -26.66 -15.40 -1.08
N SER A 216 -26.75 -15.36 -2.40
CA SER A 216 -26.71 -14.13 -3.21
C SER A 216 -27.74 -13.09 -2.75
N ASP A 217 -28.94 -13.55 -2.42
CA ASP A 217 -30.09 -12.69 -2.12
C ASP A 217 -30.15 -12.27 -0.65
N LEU A 218 -29.25 -12.78 0.19
CA LEU A 218 -29.19 -12.44 1.61
C LEU A 218 -28.83 -10.96 1.77
N LEU A 219 -29.47 -10.29 2.74
CA LEU A 219 -29.16 -8.90 3.06
C LEU A 219 -27.72 -8.77 3.59
N LEU A 220 -27.05 -7.70 3.20
CA LEU A 220 -25.75 -7.35 3.73
C LEU A 220 -25.84 -7.03 5.23
N PRO A 221 -24.81 -7.38 6.02
CA PRO A 221 -24.77 -7.07 7.43
C PRO A 221 -24.59 -5.55 7.63
N ASN A 222 -25.33 -4.99 8.58
CA ASN A 222 -25.25 -3.57 8.94
C ASN A 222 -23.83 -3.14 9.40
N ASN A 223 -23.04 -4.09 9.93
CA ASN A 223 -21.65 -3.85 10.31
C ASN A 223 -20.72 -4.79 9.53
N TRP A 224 -20.28 -4.35 8.36
CA TRP A 224 -19.41 -5.09 7.46
C TRP A 224 -18.08 -5.52 8.11
N ARG A 225 -17.47 -4.65 8.94
CA ARG A 225 -16.20 -4.98 9.59
C ARG A 225 -16.35 -6.10 10.61
N ASN A 226 -17.41 -6.06 11.42
CA ASN A 226 -17.68 -7.14 12.37
C ASN A 226 -18.01 -8.44 11.64
N PHE A 227 -18.75 -8.37 10.54
CA PHE A 227 -19.03 -9.53 9.70
C PHE A 227 -17.74 -10.17 9.15
N LEU A 228 -16.82 -9.38 8.60
CA LEU A 228 -15.54 -9.90 8.11
C LEU A 228 -14.60 -10.35 9.24
N ASN A 229 -14.79 -9.93 10.48
CA ASN A 229 -14.00 -10.44 11.60
C ASN A 229 -14.31 -11.91 11.91
N VAL A 230 -15.46 -12.42 11.48
CA VAL A 230 -15.75 -13.86 11.52
C VAL A 230 -14.98 -14.55 10.41
N ARG A 231 -14.07 -15.45 10.81
CA ARG A 231 -13.07 -16.03 9.91
C ARG A 231 -13.69 -16.90 8.83
N ASP A 232 -14.72 -17.70 9.15
CA ASP A 232 -15.46 -18.52 8.18
C ASP A 232 -15.98 -17.74 6.97
N HIS A 233 -16.26 -16.43 7.12
CA HIS A 233 -16.70 -15.60 6.00
C HIS A 233 -15.55 -15.13 5.10
N LYS A 234 -14.32 -15.16 5.61
CA LYS A 234 -13.09 -14.86 4.86
C LYS A 234 -12.53 -16.09 4.15
N GLU A 235 -12.63 -17.28 4.76
CA GLU A 235 -11.91 -18.49 4.30
C GLU A 235 -12.33 -18.97 2.90
N THR A 236 -13.46 -18.48 2.38
CA THR A 236 -14.04 -19.00 1.13
C THR A 236 -14.65 -17.95 0.22
N GLY A 237 -14.78 -16.69 0.68
CA GLY A 237 -15.71 -15.75 0.05
C GLY A 237 -17.16 -16.29 -0.04
N GLY A 238 -17.50 -17.32 0.73
CA GLY A 238 -18.76 -18.06 0.67
C GLY A 238 -18.71 -19.41 -0.08
N TYR A 239 -17.65 -19.75 -0.80
CA TYR A 239 -17.52 -21.01 -1.54
C TYR A 239 -16.90 -22.14 -0.69
N LYS A 240 -17.71 -22.86 0.08
CA LYS A 240 -17.28 -24.06 0.83
C LYS A 240 -17.12 -25.34 -0.03
N ASP A 241 -17.11 -25.22 -1.35
CA ASP A 241 -17.16 -26.38 -2.27
C ASP A 241 -15.80 -26.77 -2.89
N LEU A 242 -15.77 -28.04 -3.36
CA LEU A 242 -14.72 -28.93 -3.92
C LEU A 242 -13.59 -28.35 -4.82
N TYR A 243 -13.55 -27.04 -5.07
CA TYR A 243 -12.60 -26.38 -5.97
C TYR A 243 -11.57 -25.50 -5.26
N VAL A 244 -11.44 -25.64 -3.93
CA VAL A 244 -10.61 -24.79 -3.07
C VAL A 244 -9.14 -24.69 -3.53
N ASP A 245 -8.60 -25.76 -4.12
CA ASP A 245 -7.22 -25.83 -4.59
C ASP A 245 -7.00 -25.37 -6.05
N LYS A 246 -8.06 -25.00 -6.77
CA LYS A 246 -8.04 -24.83 -8.22
C LYS A 246 -8.16 -23.37 -8.60
N ALA A 247 -7.32 -22.91 -9.53
CA ALA A 247 -7.63 -21.68 -10.25
C ALA A 247 -8.84 -21.96 -11.15
N LEU A 248 -9.81 -21.04 -11.16
CA LEU A 248 -10.98 -21.12 -12.03
C LEU A 248 -10.88 -20.00 -13.06
N GLY A 249 -10.98 -20.36 -14.34
CA GLY A 249 -11.14 -19.44 -15.45
C GLY A 249 -12.62 -19.20 -15.69
N ALA A 250 -13.02 -17.94 -15.82
CA ALA A 250 -14.36 -17.55 -16.25
C ALA A 250 -14.26 -16.84 -17.61
N GLY A 251 -14.96 -17.35 -18.62
CA GLY A 251 -14.97 -16.81 -19.99
C GLY A 251 -16.14 -17.37 -20.80
N ASP A 252 -16.67 -16.58 -21.75
CA ASP A 252 -17.80 -16.95 -22.62
C ASP A 252 -19.02 -17.58 -21.91
N GLY A 253 -19.24 -17.21 -20.65
CA GLY A 253 -20.35 -17.71 -19.82
C GLY A 253 -20.07 -19.02 -19.09
N ASP A 254 -18.88 -19.61 -19.27
CA ASP A 254 -18.47 -20.85 -18.62
C ASP A 254 -17.43 -20.60 -17.52
N ILE A 255 -17.44 -21.48 -16.52
CA ILE A 255 -16.43 -21.58 -15.48
C ILE A 255 -15.72 -22.92 -15.66
N SER A 256 -14.40 -22.89 -15.82
CA SER A 256 -13.58 -24.08 -15.99
C SER A 256 -12.33 -24.02 -15.12
N GLU A 257 -11.75 -25.18 -14.81
CA GLU A 257 -10.47 -25.23 -14.09
C GLU A 257 -9.33 -24.72 -14.99
N PHE A 258 -8.48 -23.87 -14.41
CA PHE A 258 -7.33 -23.28 -15.08
C PHE A 258 -6.04 -23.88 -14.51
N SER A 259 -5.66 -25.05 -15.02
CA SER A 259 -4.54 -25.87 -14.50
C SER A 259 -3.17 -25.18 -14.53
N ASP A 260 -2.99 -24.17 -15.38
CA ASP A 260 -1.71 -23.48 -15.59
C ASP A 260 -1.23 -22.70 -14.34
N VAL A 261 -2.13 -22.42 -13.39
CA VAL A 261 -1.82 -21.56 -12.23
C VAL A 261 -2.34 -22.19 -10.95
N ASN A 262 -1.80 -23.37 -10.63
CA ASN A 262 -2.04 -24.02 -9.34
C ASN A 262 -0.94 -23.61 -8.34
N SER A 263 -1.36 -23.23 -7.14
CA SER A 263 -0.49 -22.87 -6.02
C SER A 263 -0.83 -23.74 -4.85
N ASN A 264 0.16 -24.16 -4.05
CA ASN A 264 -0.05 -24.72 -2.71
C ASN A 264 0.11 -23.70 -1.57
N HIS A 265 0.36 -22.43 -1.90
CA HIS A 265 0.50 -21.38 -0.90
C HIS A 265 -0.83 -21.02 -0.28
N GLU A 266 -0.76 -20.61 0.98
CA GLU A 266 -1.90 -20.29 1.82
C GLU A 266 -2.21 -18.79 1.85
N GLU A 267 -1.21 -17.92 1.74
CA GLU A 267 -1.40 -16.47 1.82
C GLU A 267 -1.58 -15.83 0.44
N GLY A 268 -2.56 -14.94 0.32
CA GLY A 268 -2.87 -14.23 -0.91
C GLY A 268 -1.70 -13.38 -1.41
N ASP A 269 -0.94 -12.77 -0.51
CA ASP A 269 0.24 -11.96 -0.85
C ASP A 269 1.30 -12.74 -1.64
N THR A 270 1.58 -13.97 -1.24
CA THR A 270 2.55 -14.88 -1.88
C THR A 270 1.96 -15.45 -3.17
N ARG A 271 0.68 -15.83 -3.14
CA ARG A 271 -0.02 -16.33 -4.33
C ARG A 271 -0.06 -15.29 -5.45
N VAL A 272 -0.24 -14.00 -5.12
CA VAL A 272 -0.22 -12.90 -6.11
C VAL A 272 1.08 -12.93 -6.93
N TRP A 273 2.23 -13.14 -6.29
CA TRP A 273 3.51 -13.24 -7.00
C TRP A 273 3.67 -14.52 -7.81
N LEU A 274 3.16 -15.65 -7.30
CA LEU A 274 3.15 -16.88 -8.09
C LEU A 274 2.34 -16.71 -9.38
N HIS A 275 1.18 -16.06 -9.30
CA HIS A 275 0.37 -15.73 -10.48
C HIS A 275 1.11 -14.76 -11.43
N ALA A 276 1.93 -13.85 -10.92
CA ALA A 276 2.76 -12.97 -11.74
C ALA A 276 3.86 -13.75 -12.49
N ILE A 277 4.53 -14.67 -11.80
CA ILE A 277 5.56 -15.55 -12.39
C ILE A 277 4.95 -16.42 -13.50
N HIS A 278 3.76 -16.99 -13.28
CA HIS A 278 3.13 -17.91 -14.23
C HIS A 278 2.28 -17.24 -15.31
N SER A 279 1.98 -15.94 -15.19
CA SER A 279 1.24 -15.21 -16.23
C SER A 279 1.98 -15.25 -17.56
N LYS A 280 1.27 -15.45 -18.67
CA LYS A 280 1.85 -15.41 -20.02
C LYS A 280 2.04 -13.97 -20.54
N SER A 281 1.51 -12.97 -19.83
CA SER A 281 1.60 -11.56 -20.22
C SER A 281 2.97 -10.96 -19.91
N GLN A 282 3.44 -10.12 -20.82
CA GLN A 282 4.67 -9.34 -20.64
C GLN A 282 4.49 -8.17 -19.68
N ARG A 283 3.27 -7.61 -19.62
CA ARG A 283 2.92 -6.54 -18.69
C ARG A 283 2.05 -7.10 -17.58
N ILE A 284 2.46 -6.91 -16.33
CA ILE A 284 1.69 -7.34 -15.16
C ILE A 284 1.41 -6.15 -14.26
N ILE A 285 0.15 -6.01 -13.85
CA ILE A 285 -0.29 -5.01 -12.88
C ILE A 285 -0.83 -5.73 -11.64
N ILE A 286 -0.19 -5.54 -10.50
CA ILE A 286 -0.62 -6.09 -9.22
C ILE A 286 -1.39 -5.01 -8.46
N TYR A 287 -2.64 -5.32 -8.12
CA TYR A 287 -3.53 -4.53 -7.27
C TYR A 287 -3.60 -5.16 -5.89
N SER A 288 -2.62 -4.80 -5.07
CA SER A 288 -2.56 -5.16 -3.66
C SER A 288 -1.95 -3.98 -2.90
N PRO A 289 -2.78 -3.11 -2.33
CA PRO A 289 -2.29 -1.95 -1.58
C PRO A 289 -1.69 -2.36 -0.22
N ASP A 290 -1.77 -3.64 0.16
CA ASP A 290 -1.04 -4.14 1.31
C ASP A 290 0.46 -4.01 1.09
N THR A 291 1.16 -3.46 2.08
CA THR A 291 2.60 -3.35 2.06
C THR A 291 3.26 -4.73 2.13
N ASP A 292 2.58 -5.72 2.70
CA ASP A 292 3.10 -7.08 2.88
C ASP A 292 3.39 -7.72 1.52
N THR A 293 2.44 -7.63 0.59
CA THR A 293 2.60 -8.09 -0.79
C THR A 293 3.81 -7.46 -1.47
N PHE A 294 4.10 -6.17 -1.23
CA PHE A 294 5.28 -5.54 -1.81
C PHE A 294 6.58 -6.16 -1.31
N PHE A 295 6.71 -6.34 0.01
CA PHE A 295 7.91 -6.93 0.59
C PHE A 295 8.07 -8.42 0.24
N VAL A 296 6.97 -9.18 0.22
CA VAL A 296 6.96 -10.58 -0.22
C VAL A 296 7.38 -10.70 -1.69
N GLY A 297 7.13 -9.69 -2.51
CA GLY A 297 7.49 -9.67 -3.92
C GLY A 297 8.97 -9.50 -4.23
N LEU A 298 9.71 -8.82 -3.36
CA LEU A 298 11.09 -8.45 -3.63
C LEU A 298 11.98 -9.66 -3.96
N PRO A 299 11.93 -10.79 -3.23
CA PRO A 299 12.73 -11.98 -3.54
C PRO A 299 12.40 -12.63 -4.88
N PHE A 300 11.21 -12.37 -5.45
CA PHE A 300 10.76 -13.00 -6.68
C PHE A 300 11.14 -12.20 -7.93
N ILE A 301 11.73 -11.01 -7.82
CA ILE A 301 11.97 -10.13 -8.97
C ILE A 301 12.82 -10.81 -10.05
N ASP A 302 13.83 -11.57 -9.66
CA ASP A 302 14.72 -12.26 -10.60
C ASP A 302 14.03 -13.43 -11.31
N CYS A 303 12.95 -13.99 -10.72
CA CYS A 303 12.13 -15.03 -11.33
C CYS A 303 11.17 -14.50 -12.41
N LEU A 304 11.06 -13.18 -12.57
CA LEU A 304 10.06 -12.55 -13.43
C LEU A 304 10.55 -12.32 -14.87
N GLY A 305 11.83 -12.61 -15.15
CA GLY A 305 12.38 -12.60 -16.51
C GLY A 305 12.31 -11.22 -17.16
N ASP A 306 11.78 -11.17 -18.38
CA ASP A 306 11.61 -9.95 -19.19
C ASP A 306 10.32 -9.17 -18.89
N LYS A 307 9.52 -9.63 -17.92
CA LYS A 307 8.22 -9.03 -17.61
C LYS A 307 8.36 -7.68 -16.94
N THR A 308 7.49 -6.76 -17.32
CA THR A 308 7.35 -5.45 -16.69
C THR A 308 6.22 -5.49 -15.66
N ILE A 309 6.55 -5.19 -14.40
CA ILE A 309 5.64 -5.39 -13.28
C ILE A 309 5.43 -4.10 -12.52
N TYR A 310 4.17 -3.75 -12.37
CA TYR A 310 3.74 -2.59 -11.61
C TYR A 310 2.87 -3.02 -10.44
N GLN A 311 3.27 -2.69 -9.21
CA GLN A 311 2.44 -2.94 -8.05
C GLN A 311 1.81 -1.64 -7.54
N GLN A 312 0.49 -1.64 -7.36
CA GLN A 312 -0.19 -0.54 -6.68
C GLN A 312 0.12 -0.57 -5.18
N LEU A 313 0.52 0.57 -4.62
CA LEU A 313 0.74 0.75 -3.19
C LEU A 313 -0.35 1.65 -2.60
N LYS A 314 -0.68 1.43 -1.34
CA LYS A 314 -1.55 2.35 -0.61
C LYS A 314 -0.87 3.71 -0.43
N ASP A 315 -1.44 4.76 -0.99
CA ASP A 315 -1.09 6.13 -0.62
C ASP A 315 -2.33 6.92 -0.20
N SER A 316 -2.24 7.58 0.94
CA SER A 316 -3.28 8.45 1.47
C SER A 316 -3.57 9.69 0.63
N THR A 317 -2.63 10.09 -0.23
CA THR A 317 -2.69 11.35 -0.96
C THR A 317 -3.05 11.19 -2.43
N PHE A 318 -2.88 10.00 -3.01
CA PHE A 318 -3.18 9.74 -4.42
C PHE A 318 -3.76 8.34 -4.60
N ASP A 319 -4.84 8.24 -5.38
CA ASP A 319 -5.53 6.97 -5.65
C ASP A 319 -4.68 5.97 -6.46
N HIS A 320 -3.60 6.44 -7.09
CA HIS A 320 -2.81 5.68 -8.05
C HIS A 320 -1.31 5.89 -7.84
N HIS A 321 -0.76 5.28 -6.78
CA HIS A 321 0.69 5.12 -6.66
C HIS A 321 1.07 3.71 -7.03
N PHE A 322 1.96 3.59 -8.01
CA PHE A 322 2.54 2.34 -8.44
C PHE A 322 4.03 2.33 -8.15
N VAL A 323 4.61 1.14 -8.03
CA VAL A 323 6.05 0.93 -8.08
C VAL A 323 6.36 0.05 -9.28
N ASP A 324 7.31 0.49 -10.09
CA ASP A 324 7.93 -0.31 -11.14
C ASP A 324 8.98 -1.21 -10.49
N MET A 325 8.66 -2.50 -10.39
CA MET A 325 9.46 -3.45 -9.61
C MET A 325 10.84 -3.70 -10.22
N HIS A 326 10.93 -3.68 -11.55
CA HIS A 326 12.21 -3.86 -12.25
C HIS A 326 13.10 -2.64 -12.03
N ARG A 327 12.57 -1.43 -12.22
CA ARG A 327 13.30 -0.19 -11.95
C ARG A 327 13.72 -0.09 -10.48
N PHE A 328 12.84 -0.50 -9.56
CA PHE A 328 13.12 -0.54 -8.13
C PHE A 328 14.30 -1.48 -7.81
N SER A 329 14.26 -2.72 -8.31
CA SER A 329 15.36 -3.69 -8.13
C SER A 329 16.69 -3.21 -8.71
N LEU A 330 16.66 -2.61 -9.91
CA LEU A 330 17.85 -2.04 -10.53
C LEU A 330 18.44 -0.91 -9.69
N GLN A 331 17.60 -0.04 -9.12
CA GLN A 331 18.06 1.04 -8.24
C GLN A 331 18.63 0.50 -6.93
N MET A 332 18.00 -0.49 -6.31
CA MET A 332 18.53 -1.16 -5.11
C MET A 332 19.87 -1.85 -5.38
N SER A 333 20.00 -2.58 -6.48
CA SER A 333 21.23 -3.29 -6.84
C SER A 333 22.40 -2.34 -7.14
N ASN A 334 22.09 -1.11 -7.54
CA ASN A 334 23.08 -0.06 -7.77
C ASN A 334 23.38 0.79 -6.53
N ASP A 335 22.65 0.61 -5.43
CA ASP A 335 22.83 1.38 -4.20
C ASP A 335 24.15 0.97 -3.52
N MET A 336 25.08 1.92 -3.42
CA MET A 336 26.39 1.66 -2.83
C MET A 336 26.30 1.23 -1.36
N CYS A 337 25.28 1.69 -0.62
CA CYS A 337 25.10 1.31 0.78
C CYS A 337 24.65 -0.15 0.93
N LEU A 338 24.02 -0.72 -0.10
CA LEU A 338 23.55 -2.10 -0.11
C LEU A 338 24.57 -3.06 -0.71
N LYS A 339 25.43 -2.60 -1.64
CA LYS A 339 26.49 -3.43 -2.24
C LYS A 339 27.45 -4.05 -1.22
N GLU A 340 27.66 -3.38 -0.09
CA GLU A 340 28.50 -3.90 1.00
C GLU A 340 27.90 -5.13 1.70
N LEU A 341 26.60 -5.41 1.50
CA LEU A 341 25.87 -6.52 2.14
C LEU A 341 25.92 -7.83 1.32
N GLY A 342 26.60 -7.82 0.18
CA GLY A 342 26.76 -8.98 -0.71
C GLY A 342 25.85 -8.91 -1.93
N ASN A 343 25.32 -10.06 -2.36
CA ASN A 343 24.46 -10.14 -3.54
C ASN A 343 23.10 -9.43 -3.32
N SER A 344 22.39 -9.14 -4.42
CA SER A 344 21.06 -8.51 -4.40
C SER A 344 20.06 -9.29 -3.54
N GLU A 345 20.16 -10.62 -3.55
CA GLU A 345 19.35 -11.52 -2.73
C GLU A 345 19.49 -11.24 -1.23
N ASN A 346 20.72 -11.10 -0.72
CA ASN A 346 20.98 -10.75 0.68
C ASN A 346 20.39 -9.37 1.03
N CYS A 347 20.48 -8.40 0.13
CA CYS A 347 19.94 -7.06 0.35
C CYS A 347 18.41 -7.10 0.46
N ILE A 348 17.76 -7.84 -0.44
CA ILE A 348 16.32 -8.03 -0.46
C ILE A 348 15.85 -8.80 0.77
N GLN A 349 16.56 -9.86 1.16
CA GLN A 349 16.28 -10.64 2.36
C GLN A 349 16.43 -9.79 3.62
N MET A 350 17.44 -8.91 3.68
CA MET A 350 17.61 -7.98 4.80
C MET A 350 16.50 -6.93 4.87
N VAL A 351 16.03 -6.40 3.73
CA VAL A 351 14.87 -5.50 3.69
C VAL A 351 13.60 -6.23 4.14
N TYR A 352 13.41 -7.48 3.70
CA TYR A 352 12.30 -8.32 4.14
C TYR A 352 12.35 -8.56 5.66
N ILE A 353 13.48 -9.01 6.20
CA ILE A 353 13.69 -9.26 7.63
C ILE A 353 13.53 -7.99 8.46
N ALA A 354 14.08 -6.86 8.01
CA ALA A 354 13.96 -5.59 8.73
C ALA A 354 12.52 -5.03 8.71
N SER A 355 11.70 -5.47 7.75
CA SER A 355 10.30 -5.08 7.62
C SER A 355 9.32 -6.01 8.34
N GLY A 356 9.71 -7.26 8.61
CA GLY A 356 8.88 -8.31 9.22
C GLY A 356 8.68 -8.13 10.71
#